data_AF-A0A6M1SLR7-F1
#
_entry.id   AF-A0A6M1SLR7-F1
#
_cell.length_a   1.000
_cell.length_b   1.000
_cell.length_c   1.000
_cell.angle_alpha   90.00
_cell.angle_beta   90.00
_cell.angle_gamma   90.00
#
_symmetry.space_group_name_H-M   'P 1'
#
loop_
_entity.id
_entity.type
_entity.pdbx_description
1 polymer ?
#
loop_
_entity_poly.entity_id
_entity_poly.type
_entity_poly.pdbx_seq_one_letter_code
_entity_poly.pdbx_strand_id
1 'polypeptide(L)'
;IKYDHSLMHNDFHPYYVRVGDKWTNINYELEAHEWMKPLERGVETDLIEIPANWYLDDLPPMMFIKKSPNSHGFVNPRDIEQMWKDQFDWVS
;
A
#
# COMPACT_ATOMS: atom_id res chain seq x y z
N ILE A 1 8.27 -1.61 -19.97
CA ILE A 1 8.41 -1.38 -18.50
C ILE A 1 8.81 -2.72 -17.91
N LYS A 2 9.85 -2.79 -17.08
CA LYS A 2 10.38 -4.06 -16.55
C LYS A 2 9.96 -4.34 -15.10
N TYR A 3 9.62 -3.30 -14.34
CA TYR A 3 9.14 -3.38 -12.98
C TYR A 3 8.27 -2.15 -12.65
N ASP A 4 7.44 -2.27 -11.62
CA ASP A 4 6.64 -1.19 -11.04
C ASP A 4 6.98 -1.01 -9.53
N HIS A 5 6.73 0.19 -8.99
CA HIS A 5 7.01 0.56 -7.59
C HIS A 5 5.88 1.45 -7.05
N SER A 6 4.67 0.91 -7.01
CA SER A 6 3.45 1.63 -6.67
C SER A 6 2.44 0.79 -5.90
N LEU A 7 2.59 -0.53 -5.89
CA LEU A 7 1.68 -1.48 -5.28
C LEU A 7 2.24 -1.98 -3.94
N MET A 8 1.33 -2.34 -3.04
CA MET A 8 1.63 -2.66 -1.65
C MET A 8 1.16 -4.08 -1.27
N HIS A 9 1.21 -5.06 -2.19
CA HIS A 9 0.73 -6.43 -1.88
C HIS A 9 1.75 -7.25 -1.07
N ASN A 10 2.96 -6.73 -0.88
CA ASN A 10 4.03 -7.31 -0.06
C ASN A 10 4.86 -6.16 0.54
N ASP A 11 5.74 -6.47 1.48
CA ASP A 11 6.41 -5.45 2.31
C ASP A 11 7.89 -5.32 1.94
N PHE A 12 8.64 -6.42 1.91
CA PHE A 12 10.11 -6.43 1.70
C PHE A 12 10.60 -7.44 0.65
N HIS A 13 9.68 -8.13 -0.04
CA HIS A 13 10.02 -9.10 -1.08
C HIS A 13 9.35 -8.70 -2.40
N PRO A 14 10.11 -8.64 -3.52
CA PRO A 14 9.52 -8.44 -4.84
C PRO A 14 8.58 -9.59 -5.21
N TYR A 15 7.53 -9.29 -5.99
CA TYR A 15 6.56 -10.28 -6.44
C TYR A 15 6.04 -9.98 -7.84
N TYR A 16 5.43 -10.98 -8.50
CA TYR A 16 4.77 -10.79 -9.79
C TYR A 16 3.37 -10.23 -9.61
N VAL A 17 3.06 -9.11 -10.27
CA VAL A 17 1.77 -8.42 -10.13
C VAL A 17 0.67 -9.26 -10.76
N ARG A 18 -0.44 -9.43 -10.03
CA ARG A 18 -1.68 -9.99 -10.57
C ARG A 18 -2.50 -8.90 -11.25
N VAL A 19 -3.05 -9.23 -12.42
CA VAL A 19 -4.03 -8.40 -13.12
C VAL A 19 -5.40 -9.06 -13.09
N GLY A 20 -6.44 -8.25 -12.92
CA GLY A 20 -7.82 -8.72 -12.95
C GLY A 20 -8.37 -9.23 -11.61
N ASP A 21 -7.73 -8.89 -10.48
CA ASP A 21 -8.32 -9.07 -9.16
C ASP A 21 -9.67 -8.32 -9.11
N LYS A 22 -10.73 -8.97 -8.62
CA LYS A 22 -12.08 -8.41 -8.51
C LYS A 22 -12.62 -8.58 -7.09
N TRP A 23 -13.40 -7.61 -6.65
CA TRP A 23 -14.12 -7.67 -5.38
C TRP A 23 -15.52 -7.12 -5.55
N THR A 24 -16.43 -7.58 -4.69
CA THR A 24 -17.80 -7.06 -4.63
C THR A 24 -17.85 -5.96 -3.59
N ASN A 25 -18.25 -4.75 -4.00
CA ASN A 25 -18.40 -3.62 -3.08
C ASN A 25 -19.65 -3.82 -2.20
N ILE A 26 -19.60 -3.32 -0.97
CA ILE A 26 -20.74 -3.29 -0.06
C ILE A 26 -21.85 -2.44 -0.68
N ASN A 27 -23.07 -2.98 -0.74
CA ASN A 27 -24.25 -2.25 -1.15
C ASN A 27 -25.37 -2.44 -0.10
N TYR A 28 -25.68 -1.37 0.64
CA TYR A 28 -26.69 -1.38 1.69
C TYR A 28 -28.14 -1.40 1.18
N GLU A 29 -28.36 -1.21 -0.12
CA GLU A 29 -29.68 -1.33 -0.76
C GLU A 29 -30.05 -2.80 -1.04
N LEU A 30 -29.09 -3.72 -0.91
CA LEU A 30 -29.26 -5.14 -1.18
C LEU A 30 -29.08 -5.98 0.09
N GLU A 31 -29.58 -7.21 0.05
CA GLU A 31 -29.36 -8.20 1.10
C GLU A 31 -27.87 -8.52 1.24
N ALA A 32 -27.42 -8.76 2.48
CA ALA A 32 -25.99 -8.92 2.79
C ALA A 32 -25.29 -9.99 1.93
N HIS A 33 -25.99 -11.09 1.60
CA HIS A 33 -25.42 -12.18 0.82
C HIS A 33 -25.05 -11.79 -0.61
N GLU A 34 -25.57 -10.68 -1.13
CA GLU A 34 -25.23 -10.16 -2.46
C GLU A 34 -23.79 -9.66 -2.55
N TRP A 35 -23.26 -9.11 -1.45
CA TRP A 35 -21.92 -8.51 -1.37
C TRP A 35 -20.95 -9.20 -0.42
N MET A 36 -21.41 -10.13 0.43
CA MET A 36 -20.54 -11.00 1.24
C MET A 36 -19.87 -12.10 0.40
N LYS A 37 -19.06 -11.70 -0.59
CA LYS A 37 -18.32 -12.59 -1.48
C LYS A 37 -16.81 -12.40 -1.28
N PRO A 38 -16.00 -13.47 -1.38
CA PRO A 38 -14.55 -13.35 -1.26
C PRO A 38 -13.98 -12.55 -2.45
N LEU A 39 -12.77 -12.01 -2.26
CA LEU A 39 -11.99 -11.43 -3.36
C LEU A 39 -11.61 -12.55 -4.34
N GLU A 40 -11.83 -12.30 -5.63
CA GLU A 40 -11.45 -13.17 -6.72
C GLU A 40 -10.08 -12.74 -7.24
N ARG A 41 -9.08 -13.63 -7.11
CA ARG A 41 -7.72 -13.38 -7.61
C ARG A 41 -7.69 -13.55 -9.13
N GLY A 42 -7.04 -12.61 -9.80
CA GLY A 42 -6.72 -12.65 -11.23
C GLY A 42 -5.48 -13.49 -11.53
N VAL A 43 -4.77 -13.13 -12.59
CA VAL A 43 -3.63 -13.91 -13.12
C VAL A 43 -2.33 -13.14 -12.93
N GLU A 44 -1.27 -13.84 -12.53
CA GLU A 44 0.08 -13.26 -12.45
C GLU A 44 0.61 -12.88 -13.82
N THR A 45 1.34 -11.78 -13.87
CA THR A 45 1.97 -11.25 -15.09
C THR A 45 3.49 -11.25 -14.94
N ASP A 46 4.22 -11.04 -16.04
CA ASP A 46 5.69 -10.90 -16.00
C ASP A 46 6.16 -9.55 -15.42
N LEU A 47 5.25 -8.71 -14.91
CA LEU A 47 5.59 -7.45 -14.27
C LEU A 47 6.00 -7.69 -12.82
N ILE A 48 7.24 -7.34 -12.50
CA ILE A 48 7.78 -7.42 -11.14
C ILE A 48 7.42 -6.15 -10.38
N GLU A 49 6.79 -6.29 -9.21
CA GLU A 49 6.64 -5.22 -8.25
C GLU A 49 7.82 -5.22 -7.28
N ILE A 50 8.43 -4.05 -7.08
CA ILE A 50 9.19 -3.75 -5.86
C ILE A 50 8.23 -2.96 -4.98
N PRO A 51 7.79 -3.44 -3.81
CA PRO A 51 6.65 -2.82 -3.15
C PRO A 51 6.93 -1.39 -2.70
N ALA A 52 6.00 -0.48 -3.02
CA ALA A 52 5.94 0.82 -2.36
C ALA A 52 5.44 0.62 -0.92
N ASN A 53 5.88 1.46 0.01
CA ASN A 53 5.47 1.36 1.40
C ASN A 53 5.28 2.75 2.00
N TRP A 54 4.06 3.07 2.43
CA TRP A 54 3.76 4.36 3.09
C TRP A 54 4.57 4.58 4.37
N TYR A 55 5.04 3.52 5.03
CA TYR A 55 5.92 3.61 6.21
C TYR A 55 7.37 3.94 5.86
N LEU A 56 7.73 3.91 4.57
CA LEU A 56 9.04 4.29 4.03
C LEU A 56 8.94 5.47 3.05
N ASP A 57 7.85 6.23 3.11
CA ASP A 57 7.63 7.46 2.33
C ASP A 57 7.77 8.69 3.24
N ASP A 58 8.63 9.64 2.86
CA ASP A 58 8.88 10.86 3.62
C ASP A 58 7.78 11.92 3.43
N LEU A 59 7.08 11.89 2.29
CA LEU A 59 6.20 12.96 1.86
C LEU A 59 4.94 13.08 2.75
N PRO A 60 4.17 12.00 3.01
CA PRO A 60 2.98 12.10 3.86
C PRO A 60 3.28 12.62 5.28
N PRO A 61 4.29 12.16 6.03
CA PRO A 61 4.54 12.63 7.40
C PRO A 61 5.23 14.00 7.47
N MET A 62 6.08 14.35 6.51
CA MET A 62 6.96 15.53 6.60
C MET A 62 6.56 16.72 5.71
N MET A 63 5.62 16.57 4.78
CA MET A 63 5.18 17.67 3.91
C MET A 63 3.81 18.23 4.30
N PHE A 64 3.76 19.51 4.64
CA PHE A 64 2.50 20.21 4.88
C PHE A 64 1.85 20.69 3.57
N ILE A 65 0.65 20.17 3.27
CA ILE A 65 -0.13 20.43 2.07
C ILE A 65 -1.46 21.10 2.47
N LYS A 66 -1.52 22.44 2.38
CA LYS A 66 -2.68 23.27 2.78
C LYS A 66 -4.03 22.87 2.17
N LYS A 67 -4.02 22.25 0.99
CA LYS A 67 -5.23 21.86 0.24
C LYS A 67 -5.68 20.41 0.54
N SER A 68 -4.93 19.66 1.33
CA SER A 68 -5.28 18.28 1.68
C SER A 68 -5.84 18.25 3.11
N PRO A 69 -7.09 17.81 3.32
CA PRO A 69 -7.64 17.65 4.68
C PRO A 69 -6.90 16.60 5.51
N ASN A 70 -6.19 15.66 4.86
CA ASN A 70 -5.37 14.63 5.50
C ASN A 70 -3.87 14.99 5.55
N SER A 71 -3.52 16.27 5.38
CA SER A 71 -2.13 16.72 5.46
C SER A 71 -1.56 16.49 6.87
N HIS A 72 -0.40 15.86 6.95
CA HIS A 72 0.49 15.99 8.11
C HIS A 72 1.54 17.08 7.81
N GLY A 73 2.82 16.86 8.10
CA GLY A 73 3.90 17.80 7.79
C GLY A 73 4.70 18.31 8.98
N PHE A 74 4.39 17.84 10.19
CA PHE A 74 5.05 18.27 11.43
C PHE A 74 5.48 17.09 12.31
N VAL A 75 5.51 15.87 11.76
CA VAL A 75 6.02 14.70 12.49
C VAL A 75 7.51 14.89 12.72
N ASN A 76 7.98 14.58 13.94
CA ASN A 76 9.38 14.75 14.32
C ASN A 76 10.28 13.84 13.46
N PRO A 77 11.25 14.38 12.72
CA PRO A 77 12.11 13.59 11.85
C PRO A 77 12.89 12.48 12.58
N ARG A 78 13.22 12.68 13.86
CA ARG A 78 13.93 11.66 14.66
C ARG A 78 13.10 10.39 14.85
N ASP A 79 11.79 10.55 15.00
CA ASP A 79 10.90 9.42 15.23
C ASP A 79 10.69 8.63 13.93
N ILE A 80 10.64 9.31 12.79
CA ILE A 80 10.59 8.67 11.47
C ILE A 80 11.89 7.92 11.16
N GLU A 81 13.05 8.54 11.43
CA GLU A 81 14.35 7.89 11.24
C GLU A 81 14.48 6.63 12.09
N GLN A 82 14.06 6.68 13.36
CA GLN A 82 14.09 5.51 14.23
C GLN A 82 13.18 4.40 13.70
N MET A 83 11.96 4.74 13.28
CA MET A 83 11.03 3.77 12.69
C MET A 83 11.59 3.08 11.43
N TRP A 84 12.36 3.80 10.61
CA TRP A 84 13.02 3.21 9.43
C TRP A 84 14.17 2.29 9.81
N LYS A 85 14.95 2.65 10.82
CA LYS A 85 16.01 1.78 11.37
C LYS A 85 15.41 0.51 11.97
N ASP A 86 14.34 0.64 12.75
CA ASP A 86 13.66 -0.51 13.36
C ASP A 86 13.12 -1.47 12.28
N GLN A 87 12.58 -0.95 11.17
CA GLN A 87 12.18 -1.78 10.03
C GLN A 87 13.35 -2.50 9.37
N PHE A 88 14.49 -1.82 9.19
CA PHE A 88 15.69 -2.46 8.64
C PHE A 88 16.22 -3.57 9.55
N ASP A 89 16.36 -3.29 10.84
CA ASP A 89 16.88 -4.24 11.84
C ASP A 89 15.98 -5.45 12.02
N TRP A 90 14.66 -5.31 11.83
CA TRP A 90 13.73 -6.45 11.88
C TRP A 90 13.84 -7.35 10.64
N VAL A 91 14.16 -6.80 9.48
CA VAL A 91 14.28 -7.54 8.21
C VAL A 91 15.63 -8.28 8.11
N SER A 92 16.69 -7.74 8.72
CA SER A 92 18.07 -8.25 8.68
C SER A 92 18.35 -9.39 9.66
#